data_AF-A0A6N2VDI2-F1
#
_entry.id   AF-A0A6N2VDI2-F1
#
_cell.length_a   1.000
_cell.length_b   1.000
_cell.length_c   1.000
_cell.angle_alpha   90.00
_cell.angle_beta   90.00
_cell.angle_gamma   90.00
#
_symmetry.space_group_name_H-M   'P 1'
#
loop_
_entity.id
_entity.type
_entity.pdbx_description
1 polymer ?
#
loop_
_entity_poly.entity_id
_entity_poly.type
_entity_poly.pdbx_seq_one_letter_code
_entity_poly.pdbx_strand_id
1 'polypeptide(L)'
;MLSVSEALSYDVDAIGIGRKGTIDKPYILKAPFWTVDTLFYCICKEGHNLNFVYDIFQNINWKAMDESTGVPSLSKTTINKVKTLIPSYLEQEKIGKYFSCLDGSIPKFV
;
A
#
# COMPACT_ATOMS: atom_id res chain seq x y z
N MET A 1 -14.85 7.87 -10.86
CA MET A 1 -14.50 9.28 -11.16
C MET A 1 -13.89 9.27 -12.55
N LEU A 2 -14.48 10.01 -13.50
CA LEU A 2 -14.16 9.94 -14.94
C LEU A 2 -13.29 11.11 -15.42
N SER A 3 -12.91 12.04 -14.54
CA SER A 3 -12.14 13.23 -14.90
C SER A 3 -10.75 13.20 -14.27
N VAL A 4 -9.72 13.40 -15.09
CA VAL A 4 -8.32 13.60 -14.66
C VAL A 4 -8.04 15.03 -14.19
N SER A 5 -9.02 15.93 -14.28
CA SER A 5 -8.87 17.32 -13.84
C SER A 5 -8.79 17.50 -12.33
N GLU A 6 -9.22 16.50 -11.55
CA GLU A 6 -9.29 16.55 -10.10
C GLU A 6 -8.52 15.39 -9.49
N ALA A 7 -7.71 15.68 -8.47
CA ALA A 7 -6.96 14.67 -7.74
C ALA A 7 -7.91 13.82 -6.88
N LEU A 8 -7.53 12.56 -6.65
CA LEU A 8 -8.25 11.65 -5.76
C LEU A 8 -8.01 11.98 -4.29
N SER A 9 -6.87 12.61 -4.01
CA SER A 9 -6.49 13.18 -2.71
C SER A 9 -5.57 14.36 -2.98
N TYR A 10 -5.71 15.44 -2.20
CA TYR A 10 -4.93 16.67 -2.36
C TYR A 10 -3.84 16.83 -1.30
N ASP A 11 -4.08 16.28 -0.11
CA ASP A 11 -3.31 16.52 1.12
C ASP A 11 -2.97 15.23 1.87
N VAL A 12 -3.61 14.11 1.55
CA VAL A 12 -3.41 12.83 2.23
C VAL A 12 -2.77 11.81 1.30
N ASP A 13 -1.57 11.35 1.67
CA ASP A 13 -0.87 10.25 0.99
C ASP A 13 -1.66 8.92 1.07
N ALA A 14 -1.41 8.02 0.13
CA ALA A 14 -2.09 6.72 0.06
C ALA A 14 -1.12 5.59 -0.30
N ILE A 15 -1.62 4.35 -0.25
CA ILE A 15 -0.92 3.17 -0.79
C ILE A 15 -1.54 2.82 -2.14
N GLY A 16 -0.74 2.77 -3.18
CA GLY A 16 -1.10 2.23 -4.49
C GLY A 16 -0.89 0.72 -4.53
N ILE A 17 -1.83 -0.01 -5.12
CA ILE A 17 -1.73 -1.45 -5.40
C ILE A 17 -2.29 -1.74 -6.80
N GLY A 18 -1.53 -2.48 -7.61
CA GLY A 18 -1.94 -2.76 -8.98
C GLY A 18 -3.21 -3.61 -9.05
N ARG A 19 -4.13 -3.19 -9.91
CA ARG A 19 -5.36 -3.93 -10.22
C ARG A 19 -5.15 -4.90 -11.39
N LYS A 20 -4.35 -4.52 -12.38
CA LYS A 20 -4.05 -5.33 -13.58
C LYS A 20 -2.58 -5.23 -13.96
N GLY A 21 -1.99 -6.33 -14.41
CA GLY A 21 -0.58 -6.40 -14.80
C GLY A 21 0.31 -6.65 -13.58
N THR A 22 0.97 -5.63 -13.06
CA THR A 22 1.80 -5.76 -11.85
C THR A 22 0.95 -5.57 -10.60
N ILE A 23 0.55 -6.69 -9.97
CA ILE A 23 -0.35 -6.69 -8.80
C ILE A 23 0.37 -6.84 -7.45
N ASP A 24 1.69 -7.02 -7.44
CA ASP A 24 2.48 -7.40 -6.26
C ASP A 24 3.57 -6.39 -5.89
N LYS A 25 3.54 -5.19 -6.48
CA LYS A 25 4.45 -4.09 -6.17
C LYS A 25 3.66 -2.90 -5.63
N PRO A 26 3.20 -2.94 -4.37
CA PRO A 26 2.61 -1.77 -3.74
C PRO A 26 3.62 -0.63 -3.64
N TYR A 27 3.15 0.61 -3.57
CA TYR A 27 4.00 1.79 -3.36
C TYR A 27 3.23 2.92 -2.69
N ILE A 28 3.95 3.89 -2.10
CA ILE A 28 3.33 5.08 -1.52
C ILE A 28 3.01 6.09 -2.62
N LEU A 29 1.76 6.52 -2.68
CA LEU A 29 1.26 7.62 -3.49
C LEU A 29 1.34 8.91 -2.68
N LYS A 30 2.15 9.86 -3.13
CA LYS A 30 2.26 11.18 -2.50
C LYS A 30 1.17 12.12 -3.02
N ALA A 31 0.47 12.78 -2.13
CA ALA A 31 -0.55 13.76 -2.51
C ALA A 31 0.08 15.05 -3.08
N PRO A 32 -0.58 15.71 -4.05
CA PRO A 32 -1.80 15.27 -4.73
C PRO A 32 -1.52 14.10 -5.69
N PHE A 33 -2.46 13.15 -5.79
CA PHE A 33 -2.32 12.03 -6.72
C PHE A 33 -3.59 11.71 -7.53
N TRP A 34 -3.35 11.11 -8.69
CA TRP A 34 -4.34 10.56 -9.60
C TRP A 34 -4.01 9.08 -9.83
N THR A 35 -5.03 8.29 -10.14
CA THR A 35 -4.83 6.91 -10.58
C THR A 35 -5.55 6.67 -11.89
N VAL A 36 -5.08 5.69 -12.64
CA VAL A 36 -5.77 5.14 -13.82
C VAL A 36 -6.47 3.84 -13.46
N ASP A 37 -7.21 3.26 -14.40
CA ASP A 37 -8.04 2.08 -14.16
C ASP A 37 -7.26 0.81 -13.80
N THR A 38 -5.94 0.78 -14.01
CA THR A 38 -5.04 -0.33 -13.67
C THR A 38 -4.46 -0.26 -12.25
N LEU A 39 -4.77 0.78 -11.47
CA LEU A 39 -4.25 1.00 -10.13
C LEU A 39 -5.38 1.31 -9.13
N PHE A 40 -5.40 0.56 -8.03
CA PHE A 40 -6.20 0.92 -6.86
C PHE A 40 -5.34 1.68 -5.85
N TYR A 41 -6.03 2.45 -5.00
CA TYR A 41 -5.40 3.16 -3.89
C TYR A 41 -6.15 2.89 -2.58
N CYS A 42 -5.43 3.02 -1.47
CA CYS A 42 -5.95 2.89 -0.11
C CYS A 42 -5.48 4.07 0.73
N ILE A 43 -6.42 4.81 1.30
CA ILE A 43 -6.14 5.85 2.31
C ILE A 43 -6.23 5.20 3.68
N CYS A 44 -5.20 5.36 4.50
CA CYS A 44 -5.19 4.85 5.87
C CYS A 44 -6.29 5.53 6.70
N LYS A 45 -7.03 4.74 7.47
CA LYS A 45 -7.95 5.28 8.47
C LYS A 45 -7.17 5.88 9.63
N GLU A 46 -7.83 6.74 10.40
CA GLU A 46 -7.29 7.28 11.64
C GLU A 46 -6.80 6.16 12.57
N GLY A 47 -5.67 6.40 13.25
CA GLY A 47 -5.04 5.40 14.13
C GLY A 47 -4.14 4.38 13.41
N HIS A 48 -3.96 4.49 12.09
CA HIS A 48 -3.03 3.66 11.33
C HIS A 48 -1.93 4.49 10.68
N ASN A 49 -0.68 4.12 10.93
CA ASN A 49 0.48 4.74 10.32
C ASN A 49 0.63 4.25 8.86
N LEU A 50 0.77 5.20 7.92
CA LEU A 50 0.89 4.90 6.49
C LEU A 50 2.02 3.93 6.16
N ASN A 51 3.21 4.14 6.72
CA ASN A 51 4.38 3.30 6.44
C ASN A 51 4.16 1.90 7.00
N PHE A 52 3.57 1.78 8.20
CA PHE A 52 3.26 0.48 8.79
C PHE A 52 2.26 -0.32 7.95
N VAL A 53 1.19 0.33 7.48
CA VAL A 53 0.22 -0.33 6.58
C VAL A 53 0.87 -0.65 5.23
N TYR A 54 1.74 0.22 4.73
CA TYR A 54 2.51 -0.05 3.52
C TYR A 54 3.41 -1.29 3.68
N ASP A 55 4.08 -1.45 4.81
CA ASP A 55 4.88 -2.64 5.12
C ASP A 55 4.01 -3.90 5.16
N ILE A 56 2.80 -3.82 5.73
CA ILE A 56 1.82 -4.91 5.64
C ILE A 56 1.51 -5.25 4.18
N PHE A 57 1.25 -4.24 3.34
CA PHE A 57 1.00 -4.45 1.91
C PHE A 57 2.18 -5.12 1.21
N GLN A 58 3.41 -4.74 1.53
CA GLN A 58 4.61 -5.38 0.95
C GLN A 58 4.75 -6.85 1.35
N ASN A 59 4.24 -7.25 2.51
CA ASN A 59 4.36 -8.60 3.05
C ASN A 59 3.21 -9.55 2.65
N ILE A 60 2.19 -9.06 1.93
CA ILE A 60 1.09 -9.90 1.45
C ILE A 60 1.50 -10.56 0.12
N ASN A 61 1.27 -11.88 0.01
CA ASN A 61 1.46 -12.60 -1.25
C ASN A 61 0.30 -12.34 -2.22
N TRP A 62 0.30 -11.15 -2.82
CA TRP A 62 -0.75 -10.71 -3.76
C TRP A 62 -0.91 -11.62 -4.97
N LYS A 63 0.17 -12.23 -5.45
CA LYS A 63 0.12 -13.18 -6.58
C LYS A 63 -0.69 -14.42 -6.26
N ALA A 64 -0.68 -14.88 -5.01
CA ALA A 64 -1.54 -16.01 -4.59
C ALA A 64 -3.03 -15.66 -4.58
N MET A 65 -3.37 -14.38 -4.74
CA MET A 65 -4.73 -13.86 -4.78
C MET A 65 -5.16 -13.43 -6.18
N ASP A 66 -4.36 -13.73 -7.22
CA ASP A 66 -4.70 -13.47 -8.61
C ASP A 66 -6.00 -14.20 -9.01
N GLU A 67 -6.91 -13.47 -9.65
CA GLU A 67 -8.22 -13.97 -10.07
C GLU A 67 -8.29 -14.22 -11.58
N SER A 68 -7.17 -14.08 -12.28
CA SER A 68 -7.10 -14.16 -13.74
C SER A 68 -6.31 -15.36 -14.25
N THR A 69 -6.54 -15.72 -15.51
CA THR A 69 -5.78 -16.76 -16.23
C THR A 69 -4.76 -16.19 -17.22
N GLY A 70 -4.67 -14.86 -17.34
CA GLY A 70 -3.85 -14.18 -18.35
C GLY A 70 -3.07 -13.02 -17.75
N VAL A 71 -3.65 -11.82 -17.77
CA VAL A 71 -3.05 -10.62 -17.17
C VAL A 71 -3.36 -10.61 -15.68
N PRO A 72 -2.36 -10.74 -14.78
CA PRO A 72 -2.59 -10.82 -13.34
C PRO A 72 -3.49 -9.70 -12.86
N SER A 73 -4.51 -10.04 -12.09
CA SER A 73 -5.55 -9.10 -11.72
C SER A 73 -6.04 -9.31 -10.29
N LEU A 74 -6.27 -8.19 -9.60
CA LEU A 74 -6.91 -8.14 -8.29
C LEU A 74 -8.21 -7.37 -8.37
N SER A 75 -9.28 -7.89 -7.76
CA SER A 75 -10.49 -7.12 -7.47
C SER A 75 -10.43 -6.45 -6.11
N LYS A 76 -11.20 -5.36 -5.96
CA LYS A 76 -11.41 -4.69 -4.66
C LYS A 76 -11.94 -5.67 -3.61
N THR A 77 -12.84 -6.58 -4.02
CA THR A 77 -13.41 -7.60 -3.13
C THR A 77 -12.34 -8.52 -2.58
N THR A 78 -11.37 -8.92 -3.40
CA THR A 78 -10.29 -9.83 -2.97
C THR A 78 -9.25 -9.13 -2.13
N ILE A 79 -8.89 -7.88 -2.44
CA ILE A 79 -8.05 -7.06 -1.54
C ILE A 79 -8.72 -6.91 -0.16
N ASN A 80 -10.02 -6.67 -0.11
CA ASN A 80 -10.76 -6.51 1.16
C ASN A 80 -10.90 -7.82 1.98
N LYS A 81 -10.58 -8.98 1.41
CA LYS A 81 -10.57 -10.26 2.15
C LYS A 81 -9.29 -10.45 2.98
N VAL A 82 -8.24 -9.67 2.70
CA VAL A 82 -7.01 -9.74 3.48
C VAL A 82 -7.32 -9.38 4.93
N LYS A 83 -7.03 -10.31 5.84
CA LYS A 83 -7.11 -10.10 7.28
C LYS A 83 -5.71 -9.90 7.82
N THR A 84 -5.53 -8.84 8.59
CA THR A 84 -4.25 -8.48 9.20
C THR A 84 -4.49 -8.08 10.65
N LEU A 85 -3.50 -8.32 11.50
CA LEU A 85 -3.48 -7.81 12.87
C LEU A 85 -2.71 -6.50 12.84
N ILE A 86 -3.36 -5.42 13.29
CA ILE A 86 -2.74 -4.10 13.34
C ILE A 86 -2.70 -3.69 14.82
N PRO A 87 -1.51 -3.45 15.39
CA PRO A 87 -1.37 -3.04 16.79
C PRO A 87 -1.84 -1.59 16.97
N SER A 88 -1.85 -1.11 18.22
CA SER A 88 -2.21 0.29 18.50
C SER A 88 -1.25 1.26 17.80
N TYR A 89 -1.70 2.49 17.54
CA TYR A 89 -0.87 3.50 16.86
C TYR A 89 0.50 3.70 17.54
N LEU A 90 0.53 3.77 18.86
CA LEU A 90 1.77 3.92 19.63
C LEU A 90 2.72 2.72 19.47
N GLU A 91 2.19 1.52 19.33
CA GLU A 91 3.00 0.32 19.07
C GLU A 91 3.52 0.33 17.63
N GLN A 92 2.71 0.73 16.65
CA GLN A 92 3.15 0.90 15.26
C GLN A 92 4.36 1.86 15.18
N GLU A 93 4.31 2.99 15.89
CA GLU A 93 5.44 3.95 15.94
C GLU A 93 6.68 3.36 16.60
N LYS A 94 6.54 2.64 17.73
CA LYS A 94 7.67 1.99 18.41
C LYS A 94 8.32 0.94 17.51
N ILE A 95 7.52 0.13 16.83
CA ILE A 95 8.00 -0.89 15.88
C ILE A 95 8.73 -0.21 14.72
N GLY A 96 8.11 0.79 14.09
CA GLY A 96 8.72 1.53 12.98
C GLY A 96 10.04 2.20 13.37
N LYS A 97 10.12 2.80 14.55
CA LYS A 97 11.36 3.41 15.06
C LYS A 97 12.46 2.36 15.29
N TYR A 98 12.11 1.20 15.81
CA TYR A 98 13.06 0.10 16.01
C TYR A 98 13.66 -0.36 14.68
N PHE A 99 12.82 -0.66 13.68
CA PHE A 99 13.30 -1.10 12.36
C PHE A 99 14.06 -0.01 11.61
N SER A 100 13.62 1.25 11.68
CA SER A 100 14.35 2.36 11.07
C SER A 100 15.76 2.54 11.66
N CYS A 101 15.92 2.34 12.96
CA CYS A 101 17.24 2.35 13.61
C CYS A 101 18.12 1.18 13.13
N LEU A 102 17.53 0.00 12.99
CA LEU A 102 18.20 -1.19 12.48
C LEU A 102 18.67 -0.97 11.03
N ASP A 103 17.80 -0.46 10.15
CA ASP A 103 18.10 -0.17 8.75
C ASP A 103 19.23 0.86 8.61
N GLY A 104 19.27 1.85 9.50
CA GLY A 104 20.37 2.82 9.57
C GLY A 104 21.71 2.20 9.97
N SER A 105 21.70 1.03 10.60
CA SER A 105 22.89 0.29 11.02
C SER A 105 23.40 -0.69 9.95
N ILE A 106 22.63 -0.94 8.89
CA ILE A 106 23.04 -1.80 7.77
C ILE A 106 23.92 -0.97 6.82
N PRO A 107 25.18 -1.39 6.55
CA PRO A 107 26.03 -0.71 5.59
C PRO A 107 25.37 -0.70 4.21
N LYS A 108 25.19 0.48 3.63
CA LYS A 108 24.73 0.62 2.25
C LYS A 108 25.94 0.44 1.34
N PHE A 109 26.08 -0.74 0.75
CA PHE A 109 27.03 -0.94 -0.35
C PHE A 109 26.45 -0.22 -1.58
N VAL A 110 27.11 0.87 -1.96
CA VAL A 110 26.86 1.63 -3.20
C VAL A 110 27.70 1.06 -4.31
#